data_AF-A0A382GP59-F1
#
_entry.id   AF-A0A382GP59-F1
#
_cell.length_a   1.000
_cell.length_b   1.000
_cell.length_c   1.000
_cell.angle_alpha   90.00
_cell.angle_beta   90.00
_cell.angle_gamma   90.00
#
_symmetry.space_group_name_H-M   'P 1'
#
loop_
_entity.id
_entity.type
_entity.pdbx_description
1 polymer ?
#
loop_
_entity_poly.entity_id
_entity_poly.type
_entity_poly.pdbx_seq_one_letter_code
_entity_poly.pdbx_strand_id
1 'polypeptide(L)'
;MKTQICKKSFLKLLFPLLILVFTGAAWGQELIELPEYRAFPWIGSRVAVWIAAEVHLMFAAFVLGVPMFAVIVELIGVLSSQERYDKMAREFTKLLAIAMSTTAIWGGVLLFLLLTLYPRFMNYLS
;
A
#
# COMPACT_ATOMS: atom_id res chain seq x y z
N MET A 1 -2.67 35.26 25.02
CA MET A 1 -4.09 34.88 25.26
C MET A 1 -4.86 34.57 23.95
N LYS A 2 -4.29 33.82 22.99
CA LYS A 2 -4.97 33.41 21.73
C LYS A 2 -5.07 31.89 21.55
N THR A 3 -4.22 31.13 22.23
CA THR A 3 -4.14 29.65 22.14
C THR A 3 -5.31 28.92 22.84
N GLN A 4 -5.88 29.50 23.90
CA GLN A 4 -7.01 28.90 24.63
C GLN A 4 -8.36 28.98 23.88
N ILE A 5 -8.54 29.99 23.03
CA ILE A 5 -9.76 30.19 22.22
C ILE A 5 -9.75 29.26 20.99
N CYS A 6 -8.58 29.08 20.37
CA CYS A 6 -8.41 28.17 19.23
C CYS A 6 -8.66 26.71 19.63
N LYS A 7 -8.12 26.25 20.76
CA LYS A 7 -8.30 24.85 21.24
C LYS A 7 -9.77 24.53 21.58
N LYS A 8 -10.53 25.46 22.19
CA LYS A 8 -11.95 25.26 22.49
C LYS A 8 -12.84 25.26 21.23
N SER A 9 -12.53 26.08 20.23
CA SER A 9 -13.26 26.09 18.96
C SER A 9 -12.96 24.83 18.12
N PHE A 10 -11.69 24.42 18.08
CA PHE A 10 -11.25 23.19 17.44
C PHE A 10 -11.89 21.94 18.07
N LEU A 11 -11.93 21.86 19.41
CA LEU A 11 -12.54 20.73 20.12
C LEU A 11 -14.07 20.65 19.92
N LYS A 12 -14.75 21.81 19.80
CA LYS A 12 -16.20 21.89 19.50
C LYS A 12 -16.53 21.54 18.05
N LEU A 13 -15.60 21.71 17.12
CA LEU A 13 -15.74 21.28 15.72
C LEU A 13 -15.38 19.80 15.53
N LEU A 14 -14.44 19.28 16.32
CA LEU A 14 -13.98 17.90 16.24
C LEU A 14 -15.02 16.91 16.80
N PHE A 15 -15.78 17.28 17.84
CA PHE A 15 -16.82 16.42 18.43
C PHE A 15 -18.00 16.08 17.48
N PRO A 16 -18.63 17.04 16.77
CA PRO A 16 -19.66 16.72 15.78
C PRO A 16 -19.08 16.04 14.54
N LEU A 17 -17.82 16.33 14.15
CA LEU A 17 -17.12 15.63 13.06
C LEU A 17 -16.89 14.16 13.43
N LEU A 18 -16.52 13.87 14.67
CA LEU A 18 -16.37 12.51 15.19
C LEU A 18 -17.72 11.77 15.22
N ILE A 19 -18.80 12.45 15.60
CA ILE A 19 -20.16 11.89 15.59
C ILE A 19 -20.63 11.65 14.15
N LEU A 20 -20.29 12.52 13.18
CA LEU A 20 -20.60 12.32 11.76
C LEU A 20 -19.87 11.11 11.17
N VAL A 21 -18.62 10.87 11.62
CA VAL A 21 -17.83 9.68 11.24
C VAL A 21 -18.38 8.41 11.89
N PHE A 22 -18.89 8.49 13.13
CA PHE A 22 -19.41 7.34 13.87
C PHE A 22 -20.86 6.98 13.49
N THR A 23 -21.70 7.95 13.12
CA THR A 23 -23.05 7.67 12.61
C THR A 23 -22.98 6.96 11.25
N GLY A 24 -22.02 7.28 10.38
CA GLY A 24 -21.79 6.53 9.14
C GLY A 24 -21.56 5.03 9.34
N ALA A 25 -21.03 4.61 10.50
CA ALA A 25 -20.84 3.21 10.86
C ALA A 25 -22.12 2.53 11.42
N ALA A 26 -23.07 3.30 11.95
CA ALA A 26 -24.30 2.78 12.55
C ALA A 26 -25.42 2.50 11.55
N TRP A 27 -25.38 3.09 10.34
CA TRP A 27 -26.37 2.89 9.27
C TRP A 27 -25.83 2.03 8.11
N GLY A 28 -24.99 1.04 8.42
CA GLY A 28 -24.26 0.24 7.42
C GLY A 28 -24.66 -1.22 7.32
N GLN A 29 -25.91 -1.60 7.62
CA GLN A 29 -26.37 -2.99 7.50
C GLN A 29 -27.77 -3.05 6.86
N GLU A 30 -27.88 -2.59 5.62
CA GLU A 30 -28.84 -3.20 4.70
C GLU A 30 -28.12 -4.42 4.12
N LEU A 31 -28.69 -5.63 4.31
CA LEU A 31 -28.22 -6.86 3.66
C LEU A 31 -28.51 -6.78 2.16
N ILE A 32 -27.81 -5.88 1.48
CA ILE A 32 -27.64 -5.96 0.04
C ILE A 32 -26.92 -7.29 -0.16
N GLU A 33 -27.55 -8.25 -0.85
CA GLU A 33 -26.81 -9.35 -1.45
C GLU A 33 -25.82 -8.72 -2.43
N LEU A 34 -24.67 -8.29 -1.93
CA LEU A 34 -23.63 -7.74 -2.76
C LEU A 34 -23.22 -8.85 -3.72
N PRO A 35 -23.23 -8.59 -5.04
CA PRO A 35 -22.77 -9.57 -6.01
C PRO A 35 -21.37 -10.02 -5.61
N GLU A 36 -21.11 -11.33 -5.70
CA GLU A 36 -19.90 -11.96 -5.17
C GLU A 36 -18.61 -11.30 -5.68
N TYR A 37 -18.66 -10.79 -6.92
CA TYR A 37 -17.69 -9.89 -7.51
C TYR A 37 -18.39 -9.01 -8.57
N ARG A 38 -17.86 -7.82 -8.85
CA ARG A 38 -18.34 -6.96 -9.94
C ARG A 38 -17.69 -7.40 -11.25
N ALA A 39 -18.49 -7.57 -12.32
CA ALA A 39 -17.95 -7.90 -13.63
C ALA A 39 -17.14 -6.73 -14.21
N PHE A 40 -15.88 -6.99 -14.55
CA PHE A 40 -15.04 -6.05 -15.30
C PHE A 40 -15.28 -6.26 -16.81
N PRO A 41 -15.43 -5.20 -17.61
CA PRO A 41 -15.72 -5.34 -19.04
C PRO A 41 -14.63 -6.16 -19.76
N TRP A 42 -15.06 -6.99 -20.72
CA TRP A 42 -14.24 -7.81 -21.63
C TRP A 42 -13.41 -8.95 -21.03
N ILE A 43 -12.65 -8.74 -19.95
CA ILE A 43 -11.66 -9.72 -19.43
C ILE A 43 -12.16 -10.49 -18.20
N GLY A 44 -13.16 -9.96 -17.48
CA GLY A 44 -13.64 -10.54 -16.23
C GLY A 44 -12.77 -10.20 -15.02
N SER A 45 -13.40 -10.17 -13.85
CA SER A 45 -12.79 -9.66 -12.61
C SER A 45 -11.55 -10.45 -12.15
N ARG A 46 -11.63 -11.78 -12.24
CA ARG A 46 -10.57 -12.70 -11.84
C ARG A 46 -9.27 -12.49 -12.61
N VAL A 47 -9.36 -12.34 -13.93
CA VAL A 47 -8.19 -12.18 -14.80
C VAL A 47 -7.57 -10.79 -14.62
N ALA A 48 -8.39 -9.75 -14.46
CA ALA A 48 -7.90 -8.40 -14.19
C ALA A 48 -7.08 -8.34 -12.88
N VAL A 49 -7.60 -8.92 -11.79
CA VAL A 49 -6.89 -9.00 -10.51
C VAL A 49 -5.65 -9.90 -10.63
N TRP A 50 -5.74 -11.02 -11.32
CA TRP A 50 -4.60 -11.91 -11.53
C TRP A 50 -3.44 -11.22 -12.26
N ILE A 51 -3.70 -10.50 -13.36
CA ILE A 51 -2.66 -9.77 -14.09
C ILE A 51 -2.02 -8.70 -13.20
N ALA A 52 -2.83 -7.93 -12.48
CA ALA A 52 -2.31 -6.92 -11.55
C ALA A 52 -1.46 -7.53 -10.43
N ALA A 53 -1.88 -8.68 -9.90
CA ALA A 53 -1.17 -9.42 -8.86
C ALA A 53 0.15 -9.98 -9.36
N GLU A 54 0.15 -10.58 -10.56
CA GLU A 54 1.35 -11.16 -11.16
C GLU A 54 2.41 -10.08 -11.40
N VAL A 55 2.01 -8.96 -12.01
CA VAL A 55 2.92 -7.83 -12.26
C VAL A 55 3.47 -7.29 -10.94
N HIS A 56 2.62 -7.10 -9.92
CA HIS A 56 3.07 -6.65 -8.60
C HIS A 56 4.06 -7.64 -7.95
N LEU A 57 3.79 -8.96 -8.03
CA LEU A 57 4.66 -10.00 -7.46
C LEU A 57 6.01 -10.09 -8.17
N MET A 58 6.05 -9.92 -9.49
CA MET A 58 7.31 -9.85 -10.24
C MET A 58 8.20 -8.71 -9.74
N PHE A 59 7.62 -7.53 -9.47
CA PHE A 59 8.36 -6.41 -8.88
C PHE A 59 8.69 -6.64 -7.40
N ALA A 60 7.81 -7.26 -6.62
CA ALA A 60 8.06 -7.58 -5.21
C ALA A 60 9.25 -8.54 -5.03
N ALA A 61 9.37 -9.55 -5.89
CA ALA A 61 10.52 -10.46 -5.89
C ALA A 61 11.84 -9.72 -6.16
N PHE A 62 11.83 -8.80 -7.13
CA PHE A 62 13.00 -7.95 -7.43
C PHE A 62 13.37 -7.05 -6.24
N VAL A 63 12.38 -6.40 -5.63
CA VAL A 63 12.53 -5.57 -4.43
C VAL A 63 13.08 -6.34 -3.24
N LEU A 64 12.77 -7.63 -3.11
CA LEU A 64 13.29 -8.46 -2.02
C LEU A 64 14.75 -8.88 -2.30
N GLY A 65 15.08 -9.18 -3.57
CA GLY A 65 16.41 -9.64 -3.97
C GLY A 65 17.51 -8.57 -3.88
N VAL A 66 17.28 -7.36 -4.40
CA VAL A 66 18.31 -6.30 -4.47
C VAL A 66 18.85 -5.84 -3.10
N PRO A 67 18.03 -5.53 -2.07
CA PRO A 67 18.54 -5.15 -0.77
C PRO A 67 19.25 -6.31 -0.07
N MET A 68 18.80 -7.55 -0.26
CA MET A 68 19.53 -8.70 0.27
C MET A 68 20.94 -8.78 -0.33
N PHE A 69 21.08 -8.52 -1.64
CA PHE A 69 22.38 -8.43 -2.29
C PHE A 69 23.23 -7.26 -1.76
N ALA A 70 22.63 -6.08 -1.57
CA ALA A 70 23.32 -4.91 -1.01
C ALA A 70 23.89 -5.20 0.39
N VAL A 71 23.12 -5.84 1.27
CA VAL A 71 23.56 -6.23 2.62
C VAL A 71 24.73 -7.21 2.57
N ILE A 72 24.70 -8.20 1.67
CA ILE A 72 25.81 -9.15 1.51
C ILE A 72 27.09 -8.43 1.06
N VAL A 73 26.98 -7.54 0.08
CA VAL A 73 28.14 -6.78 -0.43
C VAL A 73 28.67 -5.79 0.61
N GLU A 74 27.79 -5.16 1.38
CA GLU A 74 28.17 -4.29 2.50
C GLU A 74 28.91 -5.07 3.59
N LEU A 75 28.42 -6.27 3.96
CA LEU A 75 29.10 -7.14 4.91
C LEU A 75 30.52 -7.52 4.42
N ILE A 76 30.66 -7.89 3.13
CA ILE A 76 31.96 -8.18 2.52
C ILE A 76 32.84 -6.92 2.50
N GLY A 77 32.27 -5.74 2.24
CA GLY A 77 32.97 -4.47 2.24
C GLY A 77 33.55 -4.11 3.61
N VAL A 78 32.77 -4.31 4.68
CA VAL A 78 33.22 -4.12 6.07
C VAL A 78 34.33 -5.10 6.42
N LEU A 79 34.17 -6.39 6.06
CA LEU A 79 35.17 -7.42 6.36
C LEU A 79 36.48 -7.22 5.56
N SER A 80 36.39 -6.83 4.29
CA SER A 80 37.54 -6.67 3.41
C SER A 80 38.17 -5.27 3.45
N SER A 81 37.53 -4.29 4.10
CA SER A 81 37.94 -2.87 4.13
C SER A 81 38.22 -2.26 2.75
N GLN A 82 37.49 -2.73 1.72
CA GLN A 82 37.67 -2.23 0.35
C GLN A 82 36.49 -1.35 -0.08
N GLU A 83 36.80 -0.10 -0.44
CA GLU A 83 35.83 0.93 -0.81
C GLU A 83 34.98 0.56 -2.04
N ARG A 84 35.48 -0.34 -2.91
CA ARG A 84 34.78 -0.80 -4.11
C ARG A 84 33.43 -1.45 -3.79
N TYR A 85 33.35 -2.24 -2.72
CA TYR A 85 32.12 -2.96 -2.36
C TYR A 85 31.09 -2.00 -1.76
N ASP A 86 31.50 -1.04 -0.93
CA ASP A 86 30.62 0.01 -0.41
C ASP A 86 30.00 0.86 -1.54
N LYS A 87 30.82 1.26 -2.53
CA LYS A 87 30.33 1.99 -3.71
C LYS A 87 29.27 1.20 -4.48
N MET A 88 29.47 -0.10 -4.65
CA MET A 88 28.49 -0.96 -5.31
C MET A 88 27.16 -1.03 -4.55
N ALA A 89 27.21 -1.29 -3.24
CA ALA A 89 26.01 -1.40 -2.39
C ALA A 89 25.18 -0.09 -2.40
N ARG A 90 25.86 1.06 -2.45
CA ARG A 90 25.24 2.38 -2.55
C ARG A 90 24.49 2.58 -3.87
N GLU A 91 25.08 2.21 -4.99
CA GLU A 91 24.42 2.30 -6.30
C GLU A 91 23.21 1.34 -6.40
N PHE A 92 23.32 0.12 -5.85
CA PHE A 92 22.18 -0.80 -5.81
C PHE A 92 21.03 -0.28 -4.95
N THR A 93 21.33 0.35 -3.80
CA THR A 93 20.29 0.98 -2.96
C THR A 93 19.60 2.14 -3.69
N LYS A 94 20.35 2.90 -4.50
CA LYS A 94 19.78 3.97 -5.32
C LYS A 94 18.83 3.44 -6.39
N LEU A 95 19.18 2.32 -7.04
CA LEU A 95 18.30 1.62 -7.98
C LEU A 95 17.06 1.03 -7.28
N LEU A 96 17.25 0.47 -6.08
CA LEU A 96 16.16 -0.07 -5.26
C LEU A 96 15.11 0.99 -4.92
N ALA A 97 15.51 2.22 -4.60
CA ALA A 97 14.57 3.29 -4.28
C ALA A 97 13.59 3.59 -5.43
N ILE A 98 14.06 3.52 -6.68
CA ILE A 98 13.24 3.71 -7.88
C ILE A 98 12.34 2.48 -8.13
N ALA A 99 12.83 1.28 -7.85
CA ALA A 99 12.04 0.05 -7.97
C ALA A 99 10.93 -0.05 -6.92
N MET A 100 11.18 0.42 -5.69
CA MET A 100 10.21 0.46 -4.60
C MET A 100 9.00 1.34 -4.94
N SER A 101 9.21 2.49 -5.57
CA SER A 101 8.12 3.37 -5.96
C SER A 101 7.23 2.73 -7.04
N THR A 102 7.84 2.08 -8.03
CA THR A 102 7.12 1.33 -9.06
C THR A 102 6.29 0.19 -8.45
N THR A 103 6.87 -0.54 -7.48
CA THR A 103 6.19 -1.62 -6.76
C THR A 103 5.00 -1.08 -5.94
N ALA A 104 5.17 0.06 -5.28
CA ALA A 104 4.11 0.72 -4.53
C ALA A 104 2.97 1.20 -5.43
N ILE A 105 3.26 1.76 -6.61
CA ILE A 105 2.25 2.14 -7.59
C ILE A 105 1.44 0.92 -8.02
N TRP A 106 2.11 -0.19 -8.38
CA TRP A 106 1.42 -1.42 -8.75
C TRP A 106 0.61 -2.04 -7.60
N GLY A 107 1.12 -1.96 -6.37
CA GLY A 107 0.39 -2.40 -5.18
C GLY A 107 -0.86 -1.55 -4.92
N GLY A 108 -0.76 -0.24 -5.12
CA GLY A 108 -1.90 0.69 -5.04
C GLY A 108 -2.94 0.41 -6.13
N VAL A 109 -2.51 0.11 -7.36
CA VAL A 109 -3.41 -0.33 -8.44
C VAL A 109 -4.11 -1.62 -8.06
N LEU A 110 -3.39 -2.62 -7.55
CA LEU A 110 -3.97 -3.87 -7.09
C LEU A 110 -5.00 -3.67 -5.97
N LEU A 111 -4.69 -2.86 -4.97
CA LEU A 111 -5.62 -2.49 -3.90
C LEU A 111 -6.88 -1.83 -4.46
N PHE A 112 -6.71 -0.87 -5.38
CA PHE A 112 -7.83 -0.19 -6.03
C PHE A 112 -8.73 -1.16 -6.81
N LEU A 113 -8.13 -2.13 -7.52
CA LEU A 113 -8.88 -3.19 -8.19
C LEU A 113 -9.65 -4.05 -7.18
N LEU A 114 -9.05 -4.46 -6.07
CA LEU A 114 -9.73 -5.28 -5.05
C LEU A 114 -10.90 -4.54 -4.39
N LEU A 115 -10.72 -3.27 -4.04
CA LEU A 115 -11.79 -2.44 -3.46
C LEU A 115 -12.97 -2.28 -4.44
N THR A 116 -12.69 -2.12 -5.74
CA THR A 116 -13.73 -1.84 -6.74
C THR A 116 -14.41 -3.11 -7.25
N LEU A 117 -13.65 -4.19 -7.46
CA LEU A 117 -14.13 -5.41 -8.10
C LEU A 117 -14.58 -6.48 -7.10
N TYR A 118 -14.08 -6.47 -5.86
CA TYR A 118 -14.34 -7.48 -4.82
C TYR A 118 -14.84 -6.87 -3.49
N PRO A 119 -15.99 -6.18 -3.47
CA PRO A 119 -16.52 -5.53 -2.26
C PRO A 119 -16.87 -6.54 -1.15
N ARG A 120 -17.36 -7.74 -1.51
CA ARG A 120 -17.70 -8.79 -0.54
C ARG A 120 -16.46 -9.30 0.20
N PHE A 121 -15.33 -9.47 -0.49
CA PHE A 121 -14.06 -9.88 0.13
C PHE A 121 -13.58 -8.84 1.15
N MET A 122 -13.68 -7.55 0.82
CA MET A 122 -13.26 -6.47 1.72
C MET A 122 -14.18 -6.35 2.95
N ASN A 123 -15.48 -6.61 2.82
CA ASN A 123 -16.40 -6.66 3.97
C ASN A 123 -16.11 -7.80 4.95
N TYR A 124 -15.48 -8.90 4.50
CA TYR A 124 -15.06 -9.97 5.42
C TYR A 124 -13.78 -9.63 6.20
N LEU A 125 -12.96 -8.70 5.69
CA LEU A 125 -11.69 -8.30 6.31
C LEU A 125 -11.83 -7.11 7.28
N SER A 126 -12.95 -6.38 7.23
CA SER A 126 -13.27 -5.24 8.11
C SER A 126 -13.97 -5.70 9.39
#